data_AF-A0A5S5C4I0-F1
#
_entry.id   AF-A0A5S5C4I0-F1
#
_cell.length_a   1.000
_cell.length_b   1.000
_cell.length_c   1.000
_cell.angle_alpha   90.00
_cell.angle_beta   90.00
_cell.angle_gamma   90.00
#
_symmetry.space_group_name_H-M   'P 1'
#
loop_
_entity.id
_entity.type
_entity.pdbx_description
1 polymer ?
#
loop_
_entity_poly.entity_id
_entity_poly.type
_entity_poly.pdbx_seq_one_letter_code
_entity_poly.pdbx_strand_id
1 'polypeptide(L)'
;MRILSKLFFLSQLLTFGLYSCEKNEIDESPEFSIGSENSSFNSLYTFAAAYQSSGEYDSMWTVNGRKIANETIDKTSKGTFISQLDDELNIICFIASKDGRFIEECVEVDNTKKRTECPKLFFEVQKDKSNDKIFNFHSMFRNVSKTSYWWTINGVIVDKEMVNHRIGKDDYLKYQFIAGTHEVCMVTSSESCEQIIFCTEIYIK
;
A
#
# COMPACT_ATOMS: atom_id res chain seq x y z
N MET A 1 29.32 78.64 -26.70
CA MET A 1 28.39 79.79 -26.71
C MET A 1 26.98 79.25 -26.98
N ARG A 2 25.99 79.73 -26.22
CA ARG A 2 24.56 79.35 -26.17
C ARG A 2 24.22 78.06 -25.41
N ILE A 3 23.21 77.97 -24.54
CA ILE A 3 22.50 78.87 -23.59
C ILE A 3 21.63 77.88 -22.77
N LEU A 4 21.42 78.19 -21.49
CA LEU A 4 20.60 77.44 -20.53
C LEU A 4 19.15 77.20 -20.97
N SER A 5 18.54 76.12 -20.45
CA SER A 5 17.16 76.18 -19.93
C SER A 5 16.89 75.10 -18.88
N LYS A 6 16.83 75.55 -17.62
CA LYS A 6 15.89 75.23 -16.51
C LYS A 6 15.25 73.82 -16.46
N LEU A 7 15.56 73.02 -15.43
CA LEU A 7 14.81 72.86 -14.15
C LEU A 7 13.44 72.17 -14.32
N PHE A 8 13.29 70.94 -13.80
CA PHE A 8 12.17 70.53 -12.93
C PHE A 8 12.32 69.06 -12.42
N PHE A 9 12.20 68.91 -11.09
CA PHE A 9 11.69 67.78 -10.28
C PHE A 9 12.22 66.35 -10.47
N LEU A 10 12.97 65.81 -9.50
CA LEU A 10 12.53 65.13 -8.26
C LEU A 10 12.06 63.67 -8.48
N SER A 11 12.91 62.74 -8.03
CA SER A 11 12.60 61.44 -7.41
C SER A 11 11.50 60.58 -8.06
N GLN A 12 11.87 59.45 -8.67
CA GLN A 12 11.20 58.17 -8.40
C GLN A 12 12.16 56.97 -8.50
N LEU A 13 11.80 55.97 -7.70
CA LEU A 13 12.54 54.79 -7.28
C LEU A 13 13.01 53.84 -8.39
N LEU A 14 14.00 53.04 -8.02
CA LEU A 14 14.33 51.75 -8.63
C LEU A 14 13.05 50.97 -8.99
N THR A 15 12.77 50.83 -10.27
CA THR A 15 12.06 49.68 -10.80
C THR A 15 13.10 48.61 -11.10
N PHE A 16 13.33 47.72 -10.13
CA PHE A 16 13.82 46.40 -10.45
C PHE A 16 12.89 45.84 -11.54
N GLY A 17 13.48 45.55 -12.70
CA GLY A 17 12.83 44.77 -13.73
C GLY A 17 12.46 43.42 -13.13
N LEU A 18 11.23 43.32 -12.63
CA LEU A 18 10.58 42.05 -12.46
C LEU A 18 10.48 41.48 -13.87
N TYR A 19 11.37 40.53 -14.19
CA TYR A 19 11.04 39.50 -15.16
C TYR A 19 9.75 38.86 -14.65
N SER A 20 8.63 39.37 -15.16
CA SER A 20 7.34 38.74 -15.04
C SER A 20 7.49 37.40 -15.78
N CYS A 21 7.75 36.33 -15.02
CA CYS A 21 7.34 35.00 -15.47
C CYS A 21 5.83 35.07 -15.62
N GLU A 22 5.39 35.42 -16.82
CA GLU A 22 4.02 35.25 -17.26
C GLU A 22 3.70 33.76 -17.06
N LYS A 23 2.98 33.48 -15.97
CA LYS A 23 2.41 32.16 -15.70
C LYS A 23 1.44 31.87 -16.83
N ASN A 24 1.94 31.20 -17.86
CA ASN A 24 1.09 30.46 -18.76
C ASN A 24 0.63 29.21 -17.99
N GLU A 25 -0.42 29.36 -17.20
CA GLU A 25 -1.18 28.24 -16.64
C GLU A 25 -1.59 27.31 -17.80
N ILE A 26 -1.32 26.02 -17.64
CA ILE A 26 -1.88 24.98 -18.49
C ILE A 26 -3.30 24.76 -17.96
N ASP A 27 -4.32 25.11 -18.75
CA ASP A 27 -5.75 25.13 -18.37
C ASP A 27 -6.36 23.71 -18.21
N GLU A 28 -5.56 22.67 -18.41
CA GLU A 28 -5.92 21.28 -18.11
C GLU A 28 -4.69 20.60 -17.51
N SER A 29 -4.45 20.77 -16.20
CA SER A 29 -3.51 19.91 -15.48
C SER A 29 -4.19 18.56 -15.32
N PRO A 30 -3.71 17.49 -15.98
CA PRO A 30 -4.40 16.21 -15.95
C PRO A 30 -4.31 15.62 -14.55
N GLU A 31 -5.40 15.04 -14.05
CA GLU A 31 -5.33 14.25 -12.83
C GLU A 31 -4.53 12.98 -13.12
N PHE A 32 -3.40 12.84 -12.42
CA PHE A 32 -2.55 11.67 -12.49
C PHE A 32 -2.71 10.82 -11.24
N SER A 33 -2.81 9.52 -11.44
CA SER A 33 -2.65 8.56 -10.35
C SER A 33 -1.74 7.44 -10.80
N ILE A 34 -0.79 7.10 -9.91
CA ILE A 34 0.06 5.94 -10.07
C ILE A 34 -0.50 4.83 -9.18
N GLY A 35 -0.98 3.77 -9.81
CA GLY A 35 -1.28 2.51 -9.13
C GLY A 35 -0.07 1.59 -9.15
N SER A 36 0.10 0.77 -8.11
CA SER A 36 1.08 -0.33 -8.13
C SER A 36 0.46 -1.64 -7.66
N GLU A 37 0.76 -2.73 -8.38
CA GLU A 37 0.42 -4.09 -8.01
C GLU A 37 1.68 -4.96 -7.98
N ASN A 38 1.88 -5.70 -6.89
CA ASN A 38 3.00 -6.62 -6.74
C ASN A 38 2.55 -8.05 -7.12
N SER A 39 3.25 -8.67 -8.07
CA SER A 39 3.07 -10.10 -8.33
C SER A 39 3.87 -10.89 -7.30
N SER A 40 3.17 -11.67 -6.49
CA SER A 40 3.53 -12.11 -5.14
C SER A 40 4.82 -12.92 -4.93
N PHE A 41 5.77 -12.97 -5.88
CA PHE A 41 6.93 -13.84 -5.76
C PHE A 41 8.31 -13.33 -6.20
N ASN A 42 8.53 -12.15 -6.80
CA ASN A 42 9.88 -11.81 -7.34
C ASN A 42 10.29 -10.31 -7.33
N SER A 43 9.83 -9.48 -6.39
CA SER A 43 10.09 -8.01 -6.43
C SER A 43 9.67 -7.36 -7.75
N LEU A 44 8.74 -7.98 -8.48
CA LEU A 44 8.20 -7.50 -9.74
C LEU A 44 6.95 -6.68 -9.46
N TYR A 45 7.03 -5.39 -9.77
CA TYR A 45 5.96 -4.43 -9.62
C TYR A 45 5.44 -4.01 -10.98
N THR A 46 4.13 -3.98 -11.11
CA THR A 46 3.44 -3.32 -12.23
C THR A 46 3.00 -1.95 -11.76
N PHE A 47 3.47 -0.90 -12.43
CA PHE A 47 3.04 0.47 -12.24
C PHE A 47 2.14 0.87 -13.39
N ALA A 48 1.05 1.56 -13.09
CA ALA A 48 0.17 2.11 -14.12
C ALA A 48 -0.07 3.59 -13.84
N ALA A 49 0.11 4.42 -14.86
CA ALA A 49 -0.30 5.81 -14.83
C ALA A 49 -1.65 5.95 -15.57
N ALA A 50 -2.64 6.54 -14.90
CA ALA A 50 -3.85 7.00 -15.55
C ALA A 50 -3.69 8.47 -15.95
N TYR A 51 -4.06 8.80 -17.19
CA TYR A 51 -3.91 10.14 -17.74
C TYR A 51 -5.10 10.48 -18.65
N GLN A 52 -5.68 11.67 -18.48
CA GLN A 52 -6.68 12.23 -19.39
C GLN A 52 -6.20 13.58 -19.87
N SER A 53 -5.80 13.67 -21.14
CA SER A 53 -5.54 14.97 -21.75
C SER A 53 -5.91 15.01 -23.22
N SER A 54 -6.02 16.23 -23.73
CA SER A 54 -6.49 16.53 -25.08
C SER A 54 -5.40 16.48 -26.16
N GLY A 55 -4.16 16.02 -25.87
CA GLY A 55 -3.06 15.97 -26.85
C GLY A 55 -2.00 14.88 -26.63
N GLU A 56 -1.03 14.78 -27.54
CA GLU A 56 0.12 13.86 -27.46
C GLU A 56 1.19 14.39 -26.50
N TYR A 57 1.72 13.50 -25.65
CA TYR A 57 2.78 13.80 -24.68
C TYR A 57 3.91 12.76 -24.80
N ASP A 58 5.14 13.24 -24.68
CA ASP A 58 6.30 12.38 -24.49
C ASP A 58 6.34 11.94 -23.03
N SER A 59 6.40 10.64 -22.78
CA SER A 59 6.40 10.11 -21.43
C SER A 59 7.59 9.21 -21.13
N MET A 60 7.98 9.15 -19.85
CA MET A 60 9.00 8.22 -19.39
C MET A 60 8.76 7.79 -17.95
N TRP A 61 9.23 6.59 -17.64
CA TRP A 61 9.32 6.08 -16.28
C TRP A 61 10.75 6.19 -15.77
N THR A 62 10.89 6.56 -14.50
CA THR A 62 12.17 6.53 -13.79
C THR A 62 12.08 5.72 -12.51
N VAL A 63 13.19 5.07 -12.17
CA VAL A 63 13.41 4.38 -10.89
C VAL A 63 14.64 5.01 -10.26
N ASN A 64 14.51 5.63 -9.09
CA ASN A 64 15.58 6.35 -8.40
C ASN A 64 16.27 7.39 -9.32
N GLY A 65 15.48 8.08 -10.14
CA GLY A 65 15.94 9.07 -11.11
C GLY A 65 16.63 8.49 -12.36
N ARG A 66 16.76 7.16 -12.48
CA ARG A 66 17.27 6.50 -13.68
C ARG A 66 16.12 6.19 -14.63
N LYS A 67 16.25 6.59 -15.90
CA LYS A 67 15.25 6.34 -16.94
C LYS A 67 15.22 4.85 -17.28
N ILE A 68 14.01 4.26 -17.28
CA ILE A 68 13.84 2.83 -17.57
C ILE A 68 13.06 2.58 -18.87
N ALA A 69 12.15 3.47 -19.25
CA ALA A 69 11.42 3.37 -20.52
C ALA A 69 11.02 4.77 -21.03
N ASN A 70 11.06 4.95 -22.35
CA ASN A 70 10.46 6.11 -23.04
C ASN A 70 9.30 5.59 -23.89
N GLU A 71 8.11 6.17 -23.71
CA GLU A 71 6.91 5.79 -24.47
C GLU A 71 6.18 7.05 -24.95
N THR A 72 5.67 7.01 -26.18
CA THR A 72 4.75 8.03 -26.71
C THR A 72 3.32 7.57 -26.39
N ILE A 73 2.57 8.36 -25.61
CA ILE A 73 1.22 8.00 -25.16
C ILE A 73 0.19 8.84 -25.92
N ASP A 74 -0.75 8.17 -26.61
CA ASP A 74 -1.97 8.78 -27.16
C ASP A 74 -3.14 8.69 -26.15
N LYS A 75 -4.20 9.47 -26.38
CA LYS A 75 -5.37 9.86 -25.53
C LYS A 75 -6.10 8.76 -24.74
N THR A 76 -5.76 7.49 -24.93
CA THR A 76 -6.43 6.32 -24.32
C THR A 76 -5.51 5.33 -23.60
N SER A 77 -4.19 5.58 -23.57
CA SER A 77 -3.24 4.58 -23.08
C SER A 77 -2.99 4.70 -21.57
N LYS A 78 -3.29 3.63 -20.83
CA LYS A 78 -2.73 3.42 -19.48
C LYS A 78 -1.25 3.05 -19.65
N GLY A 79 -0.35 4.00 -19.45
CA GLY A 79 1.10 3.72 -19.45
C GLY A 79 1.40 2.71 -18.35
N THR A 80 1.77 1.49 -18.72
CA THR A 80 2.00 0.39 -17.79
C THR A 80 3.46 -0.02 -17.86
N PHE A 81 4.15 -0.01 -16.73
CA PHE A 81 5.57 -0.31 -16.63
C PHE A 81 5.80 -1.42 -15.60
N ILE A 82 6.61 -2.42 -15.94
CA ILE A 82 6.97 -3.52 -15.05
C ILE A 82 8.45 -3.38 -14.69
N SER A 83 8.76 -3.29 -13.39
CA SER A 83 10.14 -3.26 -12.90
C SER A 83 10.39 -4.30 -11.84
N GLN A 84 11.57 -4.91 -11.91
CA GLN A 84 12.21 -5.46 -10.72
C GLN A 84 12.84 -4.31 -9.94
N LEU A 85 12.66 -4.31 -8.62
CA LEU A 85 13.22 -3.29 -7.73
C LEU A 85 14.24 -3.95 -6.80
N ASP A 86 15.46 -3.43 -6.81
CA ASP A 86 16.61 -4.03 -6.14
C ASP A 86 17.02 -3.29 -4.85
N ASP A 87 16.61 -2.03 -4.72
CA ASP A 87 16.89 -1.22 -3.52
C ASP A 87 15.80 -1.40 -2.45
N GLU A 88 16.19 -1.12 -1.20
CA GLU A 88 15.31 -1.14 -0.03
C GLU A 88 14.17 -0.12 -0.13
N LEU A 89 14.47 1.07 -0.66
CA LEU A 89 13.50 2.12 -0.97
C LEU A 89 13.72 2.53 -2.42
N ASN A 90 12.65 2.52 -3.21
CA ASN A 90 12.67 3.00 -4.59
C ASN A 90 11.68 4.13 -4.78
N ILE A 91 12.09 5.18 -5.46
CA ILE A 91 11.22 6.26 -5.91
C ILE A 91 10.91 6.01 -7.38
N ILE A 92 9.64 5.79 -7.67
CA ILE A 92 9.15 5.51 -9.02
C ILE A 92 8.42 6.74 -9.50
N CYS A 93 8.91 7.37 -10.56
CA CYS A 93 8.28 8.56 -11.12
C CYS A 93 7.80 8.33 -12.54
N PHE A 94 6.61 8.82 -12.85
CA PHE A 94 6.11 8.97 -14.20
C PHE A 94 6.23 10.43 -14.61
N ILE A 95 6.86 10.68 -15.74
CA ILE A 95 7.09 12.02 -16.27
C ILE A 95 6.39 12.13 -17.61
N ALA A 96 5.50 13.09 -17.78
CA ALA A 96 4.88 13.45 -19.06
C ALA A 96 5.31 14.86 -19.45
N SER A 97 5.68 15.06 -20.72
CA SER A 97 6.20 16.34 -21.21
C SER A 97 5.64 16.73 -22.58
N LYS A 98 5.47 18.03 -22.78
CA LYS A 98 5.01 18.65 -24.03
C LYS A 98 5.47 20.09 -24.10
N ASP A 99 6.00 20.51 -25.25
CA ASP A 99 6.42 21.89 -25.54
C ASP A 99 7.35 22.50 -24.47
N GLY A 100 8.26 21.69 -23.92
CA GLY A 100 9.22 22.09 -22.89
C GLY A 100 8.64 22.20 -21.47
N ARG A 101 7.38 21.81 -21.26
CA ARG A 101 6.76 21.68 -19.94
C ARG A 101 6.67 20.21 -19.57
N PHE A 102 6.74 19.89 -18.28
CA PHE A 102 6.57 18.53 -17.81
C PHE A 102 5.76 18.49 -16.51
N ILE A 103 5.13 17.34 -16.30
CA ILE A 103 4.47 16.93 -15.06
C ILE A 103 5.19 15.68 -14.59
N GLU A 104 5.52 15.64 -13.31
CA GLU A 104 6.19 14.53 -12.65
C GLU A 104 5.36 14.12 -11.44
N GLU A 105 5.00 12.85 -11.37
CA GLU A 105 4.35 12.25 -10.21
C GLU A 105 5.17 11.07 -9.75
N CYS A 106 5.40 10.98 -8.44
CA CYS A 106 6.28 9.97 -7.85
C CYS A 106 5.58 9.19 -6.74
N VAL A 107 5.89 7.90 -6.65
CA VAL A 107 5.50 7.03 -5.54
C VAL A 107 6.73 6.40 -4.91
N GLU A 108 6.75 6.40 -3.58
CA GLU A 108 7.77 5.68 -2.80
C GLU A 108 7.33 4.22 -2.63
N VAL A 109 8.22 3.31 -3.02
CA VAL A 109 8.06 1.87 -2.86
C VAL A 109 9.10 1.38 -1.85
N ASP A 110 8.61 1.02 -0.67
CA ASP A 110 9.41 0.42 0.38
C ASP A 110 9.44 -1.11 0.20
N ASN A 111 10.55 -1.63 -0.30
CA ASN A 111 10.80 -3.06 -0.49
C ASN A 111 11.29 -3.75 0.79
N THR A 112 11.69 -2.99 1.82
CA THR A 112 11.99 -3.56 3.15
C THR A 112 10.71 -3.98 3.86
N LYS A 113 9.62 -3.24 3.61
CA LYS A 113 8.27 -3.68 3.94
C LYS A 113 7.90 -4.81 3.00
N LYS A 114 8.32 -6.01 3.38
CA LYS A 114 7.60 -7.22 3.03
C LYS A 114 6.15 -6.95 3.42
N ARG A 115 5.28 -6.61 2.46
CA ARG A 115 3.83 -6.72 2.64
C ARG A 115 3.58 -8.21 2.80
N THR A 116 3.86 -8.72 3.99
CA THR A 116 3.40 -10.03 4.40
C THR A 116 1.90 -9.92 4.37
N GLU A 117 1.28 -10.59 3.41
CA GLU A 117 -0.14 -10.86 3.49
C GLU A 117 -0.42 -11.39 4.90
N CYS A 118 -1.18 -10.60 5.65
CA CYS A 118 -1.59 -10.98 6.98
C CYS A 118 -2.38 -12.30 6.90
N PRO A 119 -2.09 -13.27 7.77
CA PRO A 119 -2.72 -14.58 7.67
C PRO A 119 -4.24 -14.43 7.81
N LYS A 120 -4.96 -14.95 6.82
CA LYS A 120 -6.42 -15.05 6.87
C LYS A 120 -6.79 -16.25 7.73
N LEU A 121 -6.98 -16.02 9.03
CA LEU A 121 -7.31 -17.07 9.98
C LEU A 121 -8.64 -17.76 9.62
N PHE A 122 -8.69 -19.07 9.80
CA PHE A 122 -9.92 -19.85 9.82
C PHE A 122 -9.70 -21.18 10.53
N PHE A 123 -10.76 -21.76 11.05
CA PHE A 123 -10.77 -23.09 11.64
C PHE A 123 -12.06 -23.83 11.32
N GLU A 124 -11.97 -25.16 11.35
CA GLU A 124 -13.13 -26.05 11.29
C GLU A 124 -13.59 -26.42 12.69
N VAL A 125 -14.89 -26.67 12.84
CA VAL A 125 -15.51 -27.06 14.11
C VAL A 125 -16.11 -28.45 13.97
N GLN A 126 -15.75 -29.35 14.88
CA GLN A 126 -16.28 -30.72 14.92
C GLN A 126 -16.79 -31.04 16.33
N LYS A 127 -18.07 -31.39 16.43
CA LYS A 127 -18.67 -31.85 17.68
C LYS A 127 -18.23 -33.29 18.00
N ASP A 128 -17.85 -33.55 19.24
CA ASP A 128 -17.46 -34.90 19.69
C ASP A 128 -18.67 -35.84 19.61
N LYS A 129 -18.45 -37.06 19.13
CA LYS A 129 -19.52 -38.05 18.93
C LYS A 129 -20.07 -38.61 20.24
N SER A 130 -19.27 -38.58 21.31
CA SER A 130 -19.60 -39.18 22.61
C SER A 130 -20.21 -38.18 23.59
N ASN A 131 -19.94 -36.89 23.43
CA ASN A 131 -20.39 -35.85 24.33
C ASN A 131 -20.75 -34.59 23.56
N ASP A 132 -22.01 -34.17 23.68
CA ASP A 132 -22.58 -33.09 22.89
C ASP A 132 -22.17 -31.68 23.37
N LYS A 133 -21.37 -31.60 24.43
CA LYS A 133 -20.76 -30.39 24.97
C LYS A 133 -19.27 -30.28 24.65
N ILE A 134 -18.66 -31.31 24.05
CA ILE A 134 -17.25 -31.31 23.67
C ILE A 134 -17.12 -31.02 22.18
N PHE A 135 -16.24 -30.09 21.84
CA PHE A 135 -15.95 -29.68 20.48
C PHE A 135 -14.45 -29.69 20.23
N ASN A 136 -14.08 -30.03 19.01
CA ASN A 136 -12.72 -29.97 18.51
C ASN A 136 -12.67 -28.88 17.44
N PHE A 137 -11.69 -27.99 17.54
CA PHE A 137 -11.43 -26.92 16.61
C PHE A 137 -10.09 -27.20 15.95
N HIS A 138 -10.04 -27.13 14.63
CA HIS A 138 -8.82 -27.41 13.87
C HIS A 138 -8.48 -26.21 13.00
N SER A 139 -7.31 -25.63 13.21
CA SER A 139 -6.85 -24.48 12.43
C SER A 139 -6.41 -24.90 11.04
N MET A 140 -6.96 -24.25 10.01
CA MET A 140 -6.85 -24.75 8.64
C MET A 140 -6.32 -23.71 7.65
N PHE A 141 -5.73 -22.61 8.12
CA PHE A 141 -5.31 -21.49 7.28
C PHE A 141 -3.90 -21.61 6.67
N ARG A 142 -3.63 -20.78 5.65
CA ARG A 142 -2.33 -20.75 4.96
C ARG A 142 -1.21 -20.38 5.95
N ASN A 143 -0.12 -21.14 5.93
CA ASN A 143 1.04 -20.97 6.81
C ASN A 143 0.73 -21.17 8.31
N VAL A 144 -0.30 -21.96 8.67
CA VAL A 144 -0.64 -22.29 10.07
C VAL A 144 0.58 -22.77 10.87
N SER A 145 1.43 -23.63 10.29
CA SER A 145 2.66 -24.15 10.92
C SER A 145 3.74 -23.11 11.19
N LYS A 146 3.66 -21.94 10.56
CA LYS A 146 4.60 -20.82 10.72
C LYS A 146 3.98 -19.62 11.43
N THR A 147 2.74 -19.73 11.89
CA THR A 147 2.00 -18.66 12.54
C THR A 147 1.79 -19.01 14.00
N SER A 148 2.19 -18.09 14.89
CA SER A 148 1.90 -18.22 16.32
C SER A 148 0.56 -17.56 16.63
N TYR A 149 -0.37 -18.27 17.25
CA TYR A 149 -1.70 -17.74 17.56
C TYR A 149 -2.21 -18.32 18.88
N TRP A 150 -3.34 -17.82 19.36
CA TRP A 150 -3.98 -18.34 20.56
C TRP A 150 -5.48 -18.44 20.38
N TRP A 151 -6.06 -19.35 21.15
CA TRP A 151 -7.49 -19.58 21.19
C TRP A 151 -8.10 -18.80 22.35
N THR A 152 -9.23 -18.16 22.10
CA THR A 152 -10.03 -17.50 23.14
C THR A 152 -11.46 -18.02 23.17
N ILE A 153 -12.00 -18.18 24.37
CA ILE A 153 -13.42 -18.44 24.62
C ILE A 153 -13.99 -17.26 25.40
N ASN A 154 -14.98 -16.56 24.84
CA ASN A 154 -15.55 -15.35 25.44
C ASN A 154 -14.48 -14.32 25.83
N GLY A 155 -13.50 -14.10 24.94
CA GLY A 155 -12.37 -13.20 25.15
C GLY A 155 -11.27 -13.70 26.09
N VAL A 156 -11.44 -14.85 26.75
CA VAL A 156 -10.44 -15.43 27.66
C VAL A 156 -9.54 -16.40 26.91
N ILE A 157 -8.22 -16.23 27.00
CA ILE A 157 -7.25 -17.15 26.39
C ILE A 157 -7.33 -18.51 27.09
N VAL A 158 -7.60 -19.56 26.32
CA VAL A 158 -7.67 -20.94 26.83
C VAL A 158 -6.52 -21.81 26.35
N ASP A 159 -5.88 -21.45 25.24
CA ASP A 159 -4.76 -22.21 24.69
C ASP A 159 -3.87 -21.36 23.74
N LYS A 160 -2.63 -21.79 23.49
CA LYS A 160 -1.60 -21.07 22.72
C LYS A 160 -0.78 -21.98 21.83
N GLU A 161 -0.68 -21.62 20.55
CA GLU A 161 -0.06 -22.39 19.48
C GLU A 161 1.17 -21.67 18.95
N MET A 162 2.36 -21.97 19.48
CA MET A 162 3.57 -21.16 19.28
C MET A 162 4.62 -21.92 18.45
N VAL A 163 5.11 -21.31 17.37
CA VAL A 163 6.02 -21.94 16.37
C VAL A 163 7.38 -22.36 16.94
N ASN A 164 7.83 -21.73 18.03
CA ASN A 164 9.17 -21.91 18.59
C ASN A 164 9.18 -22.38 20.06
N HIS A 165 8.07 -22.86 20.60
CA HIS A 165 8.03 -23.39 21.97
C HIS A 165 8.28 -24.91 22.01
N ARG A 166 8.84 -25.38 23.13
CA ARG A 166 9.06 -26.82 23.40
C ARG A 166 7.75 -27.60 23.58
N ILE A 167 6.64 -26.89 23.73
CA ILE A 167 5.29 -27.44 23.79
C ILE A 167 4.86 -27.56 22.33
N GLY A 168 4.63 -28.80 21.88
CA GLY A 168 4.30 -29.09 20.50
C GLY A 168 3.04 -28.35 20.08
N LYS A 169 3.18 -27.49 19.08
CA LYS A 169 2.07 -26.91 18.32
C LYS A 169 1.36 -28.05 17.59
N ASP A 170 0.09 -28.28 17.86
CA ASP A 170 -0.70 -29.32 17.22
C ASP A 170 -1.82 -28.77 16.32
N ASP A 171 -2.08 -27.46 16.42
CA ASP A 171 -3.10 -26.74 15.66
C ASP A 171 -4.54 -27.16 16.01
N TYR A 172 -4.74 -27.78 17.19
CA TYR A 172 -6.02 -28.29 17.67
C TYR A 172 -6.41 -27.75 19.05
N LEU A 173 -7.65 -27.28 19.18
CA LEU A 173 -8.27 -27.05 20.48
C LEU A 173 -9.38 -28.07 20.72
N LYS A 174 -9.30 -28.80 21.83
CA LYS A 174 -10.42 -29.58 22.36
C LYS A 174 -10.99 -28.88 23.60
N TYR A 175 -12.26 -28.50 23.55
CA TYR A 175 -12.90 -27.74 24.63
C TYR A 175 -14.27 -28.28 25.00
N GLN A 176 -14.58 -28.30 26.30
CA GLN A 176 -15.90 -28.66 26.83
C GLN A 176 -16.64 -27.41 27.30
N PHE A 177 -17.81 -27.16 26.70
CA PHE A 177 -18.64 -26.01 27.01
C PHE A 177 -19.69 -26.30 28.09
N ILE A 178 -20.20 -25.23 28.69
CA ILE A 178 -21.43 -25.22 29.46
C ILE A 178 -22.61 -24.84 28.55
N ALA A 179 -23.84 -24.91 29.05
CA ALA A 179 -25.00 -24.43 28.29
C ALA A 179 -24.94 -22.91 28.08
N GLY A 180 -25.32 -22.44 26.90
CA GLY A 180 -25.29 -21.02 26.53
C GLY A 180 -24.64 -20.76 25.17
N THR A 181 -24.47 -19.48 24.86
CA THR A 181 -23.75 -19.00 23.66
C THR A 181 -22.31 -18.68 24.03
N HIS A 182 -21.37 -19.18 23.23
CA HIS A 182 -19.95 -18.96 23.42
C HIS A 182 -19.32 -18.45 22.13
N GLU A 183 -18.52 -17.40 22.24
CA GLU A 183 -17.68 -16.91 21.15
C GLU A 183 -16.32 -17.60 21.21
N VAL A 184 -15.93 -18.26 20.12
CA VAL A 184 -14.64 -18.94 19.98
C VAL A 184 -13.84 -18.20 18.94
N CYS A 185 -12.66 -17.70 19.31
CA CYS A 185 -11.80 -16.99 18.38
C CYS A 185 -10.39 -17.58 18.31
N MET A 186 -9.81 -17.44 17.13
CA MET A 186 -8.36 -17.49 16.93
C MET A 186 -7.83 -16.08 16.82
N VAL A 187 -6.71 -15.81 17.49
CA VAL A 187 -6.08 -14.49 17.49
C VAL A 187 -4.59 -14.63 17.22
N THR A 188 -4.07 -13.80 16.34
CA THR A 188 -2.63 -13.70 16.08
C THR A 188 -2.21 -12.24 16.02
N SER A 189 -0.95 -11.98 16.31
CA SER A 189 -0.29 -10.70 16.01
C SER A 189 1.15 -10.97 15.58
N SER A 190 1.67 -10.13 14.70
CA SER A 190 3.08 -10.15 14.30
C SER A 190 3.59 -8.72 14.17
N GLU A 191 4.90 -8.54 14.01
CA GLU A 191 5.48 -7.22 13.77
C GLU A 191 4.94 -6.56 12.50
N SER A 192 4.49 -7.38 11.54
CA SER A 192 4.03 -6.95 10.23
C SER A 192 2.51 -6.93 10.05
N CYS A 193 1.76 -7.35 11.07
CA CYS A 193 0.31 -7.38 11.06
C CYS A 193 -0.22 -6.91 12.41
N GLU A 194 -1.12 -5.92 12.36
CA GLU A 194 -2.01 -5.63 13.49
C GLU A 194 -2.72 -6.91 13.95
N GLN A 195 -3.28 -6.89 15.15
CA GLN A 195 -3.98 -8.04 15.69
C GLN A 195 -5.09 -8.51 14.72
N ILE A 196 -5.01 -9.78 14.31
CA ILE A 196 -5.98 -10.42 13.43
C ILE A 196 -6.80 -11.38 14.27
N ILE A 197 -8.12 -11.31 14.11
CA ILE A 197 -9.08 -12.10 14.87
C ILE A 197 -10.05 -12.77 13.89
N PHE A 198 -10.33 -14.06 14.10
CA PHE A 198 -11.42 -14.77 13.45
C PHE A 198 -12.24 -15.51 14.50
N CYS A 199 -13.54 -15.24 14.55
CA CYS A 199 -14.45 -15.77 15.57
C CYS A 199 -15.63 -16.54 14.94
N THR A 200 -16.14 -17.52 15.68
CA THR A 200 -17.44 -18.16 15.45
C THR A 200 -18.21 -18.27 16.75
N GLU A 201 -19.54 -18.22 16.67
CA GLU A 201 -20.40 -18.51 17.82
C GLU A 201 -20.80 -19.99 17.87
N ILE A 202 -20.80 -20.56 19.07
CA ILE A 202 -21.27 -21.92 19.34
C ILE A 202 -22.40 -21.82 20.38
N TYR A 203 -23.54 -22.41 20.06
CA TYR A 203 -24.68 -22.51 20.97
C TYR A 203 -24.84 -23.92 21.52
N ILE A 204 -24.88 -24.04 22.85
CA ILE A 204 -25.00 -25.29 23.59
C ILE A 204 -26.32 -25.29 24.36
N LYS A 205 -27.06 -26.39 24.23
CA LYS A 205 -28.31 -26.62 24.94
C LYS A 205 -28.10 -27.11 26.37
#